data_AF-A0A7S4VHS8-F1
#
_entry.id   AF-A0A7S4VHS8-F1
#
_cell.length_a   1.000
_cell.length_b   1.000
_cell.length_c   1.000
_cell.angle_alpha   90.00
_cell.angle_beta   90.00
_cell.angle_gamma   90.00
#
_symmetry.space_group_name_H-M   'P 1'
#
loop_
_entity.id
_entity.type
_entity.pdbx_description
1 polymer ?
#
loop_
_entity_poly.entity_id
_entity_poly.type
_entity_poly.pdbx_seq_one_letter_code
_entity_poly.pdbx_strand_id
1 'polypeptide(L)'
;MAPPALRPGELVPGATAEYYCKHSRCWVPCEVLSVDSETGAVAVNARPGHPLSLKEQNRLLRPPTRPSPKQLEWVRAVLHQGLLDEKAGRIFGRHAVFCPKMNRTAVLRNLDAAGAELDGKLGISGSACALRNCNSCLQGAADGGLDLDTFREVFWALVDGVYRDFCMALPSDASPRACRGSIEQVYSFGKVLGEGSFGTVQLARHRVTGAERAIKRIRKEGAEPNFTVEIERLTSLDHPHIVRLYEQYVDARNVHLVMDFCHGGTIADLISQFRGGGRSLTERFTSNVMRQVLLALAHAHARGIIHHDLKGENVMLMGSCRNTVPPGGGPIRATIDEYPHVMVIDFGLAKIFRPGDFKNGDVRGTPYTMAPEAWLGEHHPKTDIFSCGVVLYTLLTFKVPFSGCPKYQNEAVMYWKNRPSADWSQFPPGVSDESASLCHTMLSFQRRQRPTATQCLQAPFLQPSFGELGAPDTAPARALKRKQLIRSLATAPQRSLLYKS
;
A
#
# COMPACT_ATOMS: atom_id res chain seq x y z
N MET A 1 26.36 6.68 -18.78
CA MET A 1 27.25 7.68 -18.15
C MET A 1 27.95 7.01 -16.99
N ALA A 2 29.27 7.19 -16.87
CA ALA A 2 29.95 6.81 -15.63
C ALA A 2 29.32 7.62 -14.48
N PRO A 3 28.96 6.99 -13.35
CA PRO A 3 28.39 7.72 -12.22
C PRO A 3 29.40 8.75 -11.70
N PRO A 4 28.95 9.88 -11.13
CA PRO A 4 29.85 10.87 -10.56
C PRO A 4 30.70 10.24 -9.46
N ALA A 5 31.99 10.57 -9.43
CA ALA A 5 32.87 10.17 -8.34
C ALA A 5 32.42 10.83 -7.02
N LEU A 6 32.59 10.11 -5.90
CA LEU A 6 32.42 10.68 -4.56
C LEU A 6 33.39 11.85 -4.38
N ARG A 7 32.89 13.00 -3.89
CA ARG A 7 33.73 14.18 -3.66
C ARG A 7 34.58 14.01 -2.40
N PRO A 8 35.77 14.66 -2.33
CA PRO A 8 36.54 14.74 -1.10
C PRO A 8 35.66 15.27 0.05
N GLY A 9 35.61 14.53 1.17
CA GLY A 9 34.77 14.84 2.34
C GLY A 9 33.43 14.11 2.41
N GLU A 10 33.00 13.40 1.36
CA GLU A 10 31.76 12.59 1.38
C GLU A 10 31.96 11.20 2.01
N LEU A 11 33.20 10.76 2.22
CA LEU A 11 33.58 9.50 2.84
C LEU A 11 33.94 9.75 4.30
N VAL A 12 32.94 9.68 5.18
CA VAL A 12 33.09 9.75 6.64
C VAL A 12 32.35 8.59 7.29
N PRO A 13 32.75 8.12 8.49
CA PRO A 13 31.99 7.11 9.22
C PRO A 13 30.51 7.49 9.33
N GLY A 14 29.61 6.56 9.01
CA GLY A 14 28.15 6.77 8.94
C GLY A 14 27.63 7.32 7.60
N ALA A 15 28.51 7.69 6.66
CA ALA A 15 28.07 8.10 5.32
C ALA A 15 27.53 6.91 4.53
N THR A 16 26.42 7.12 3.82
CA THR A 16 25.88 6.12 2.90
C THR A 16 26.52 6.25 1.53
N ALA A 17 26.86 5.13 0.91
CA ALA A 17 27.31 5.04 -0.46
C ALA A 17 26.69 3.83 -1.15
N GLU A 18 27.06 3.59 -2.40
CA GLU A 18 26.80 2.32 -3.06
C GLU A 18 28.12 1.63 -3.40
N TYR A 19 28.22 0.34 -3.07
CA TYR A 19 29.36 -0.50 -3.35
C TYR A 19 29.07 -1.43 -4.54
N TYR A 20 29.99 -1.52 -5.50
CA TYR A 20 29.90 -2.51 -6.57
C TYR A 20 30.39 -3.87 -6.09
N CYS A 21 29.45 -4.75 -5.76
CA CYS A 21 29.75 -6.11 -5.35
C CYS A 21 30.19 -6.93 -6.58
N LYS A 22 31.47 -7.30 -6.66
CA LYS A 22 32.00 -8.12 -7.76
C LYS A 22 31.36 -9.51 -7.80
N HIS A 23 31.02 -10.09 -6.65
CA HIS A 23 30.35 -11.39 -6.54
C HIS A 23 28.94 -11.32 -7.15
N SER A 24 28.17 -10.31 -6.75
CA SER A 24 26.81 -10.10 -7.23
C SER A 24 26.76 -9.29 -8.53
N ARG A 25 27.86 -8.81 -9.09
CA ARG A 25 27.91 -7.98 -10.32
C ARG A 25 26.87 -6.83 -10.34
N CYS A 26 26.62 -6.21 -9.20
CA CYS A 26 25.66 -5.13 -9.08
C CYS A 26 26.09 -4.13 -8.00
N TRP A 27 25.55 -2.93 -8.09
CA TRP A 27 25.66 -1.94 -7.03
C TRP A 27 24.72 -2.34 -5.88
N VAL A 28 25.22 -2.21 -4.66
CA VAL A 28 24.44 -2.45 -3.43
C VAL A 28 24.63 -1.27 -2.49
N PRO A 29 23.58 -0.83 -1.79
CA PRO A 29 23.72 0.18 -0.73
C PRO A 29 24.72 -0.28 0.32
N CYS A 30 25.54 0.64 0.81
CA CYS A 30 26.49 0.38 1.88
C CYS A 30 26.67 1.60 2.78
N GLU A 31 27.19 1.37 3.98
CA GLU A 31 27.56 2.40 4.93
C GLU A 31 29.08 2.35 5.15
N VAL A 32 29.69 3.54 5.20
CA VAL A 32 31.10 3.71 5.56
C VAL A 32 31.24 3.47 7.06
N LEU A 33 31.99 2.44 7.42
CA LEU A 33 32.24 2.05 8.82
C LEU A 33 33.40 2.86 9.41
N SER A 34 34.48 3.00 8.65
CA SER A 34 35.66 3.74 9.05
C SER A 34 36.44 4.25 7.86
N VAL A 35 37.21 5.31 8.09
CA VAL A 35 38.15 5.86 7.12
C VAL A 35 39.49 5.98 7.82
N ASP A 36 40.50 5.33 7.27
CA ASP A 36 41.86 5.36 7.78
C ASP A 36 42.50 6.70 7.43
N SER A 37 42.97 7.42 8.45
CA SER A 37 43.46 8.80 8.30
C SER A 37 44.83 8.90 7.62
N GLU A 38 45.63 7.83 7.62
CA GLU A 38 46.98 7.83 7.04
C GLU A 38 46.95 7.35 5.58
N THR A 39 46.20 6.30 5.31
CA THR A 39 46.14 5.64 3.99
C THR A 39 44.96 6.08 3.14
N GLY A 40 43.94 6.71 3.75
CA GLY A 40 42.67 7.04 3.11
C GLY A 40 41.81 5.81 2.78
N ALA A 41 42.14 4.63 3.31
CA ALA A 41 41.38 3.40 3.06
C ALA A 41 40.00 3.43 3.73
N VAL A 42 38.98 2.93 3.04
CA VAL A 42 37.58 3.03 3.49
C VAL A 42 37.01 1.64 3.75
N ALA A 43 36.59 1.36 4.98
CA ALA A 43 35.85 0.15 5.30
C ALA A 43 34.35 0.38 5.11
N VAL A 44 33.66 -0.56 4.47
CA VAL A 44 32.20 -0.52 4.27
C VAL A 44 31.55 -1.81 4.76
N ASN A 45 30.31 -1.71 5.26
CA ASN A 45 29.57 -2.86 5.77
C ASN A 45 29.30 -3.95 4.71
N ALA A 46 29.23 -3.58 3.43
CA ALA A 46 29.02 -4.50 2.32
C ALA A 46 30.27 -5.31 1.93
N ARG A 47 31.45 -4.97 2.47
CA ARG A 47 32.73 -5.68 2.24
C ARG A 47 33.50 -5.81 3.56
N PRO A 48 32.99 -6.57 4.54
CA PRO A 48 33.59 -6.65 5.87
C PRO A 48 35.01 -7.23 5.81
N GLY A 49 35.91 -6.69 6.62
CA GLY A 49 37.30 -7.15 6.74
C GLY A 49 38.23 -6.77 5.59
N HIS A 50 37.75 -6.09 4.54
CA HIS A 50 38.58 -5.70 3.39
C HIS A 50 38.36 -4.23 3.02
N PRO A 51 39.10 -3.30 3.66
CA PRO A 51 39.05 -1.88 3.34
C PRO A 51 39.40 -1.59 1.87
N LEU A 52 38.73 -0.61 1.29
CA LEU A 52 38.91 -0.18 -0.09
C LEU A 52 40.04 0.84 -0.19
N SER A 53 41.06 0.52 -0.97
CA SER A 53 42.13 1.47 -1.32
C SER A 53 41.59 2.66 -2.12
N LEU A 54 42.31 3.78 -2.15
CA LEU A 54 41.95 4.96 -2.95
C LEU A 54 41.65 4.63 -4.43
N LYS A 55 42.41 3.69 -5.02
CA LYS A 55 42.21 3.22 -6.40
C LYS A 55 40.93 2.40 -6.57
N GLU A 56 40.55 1.61 -5.55
CA GLU A 56 39.33 0.83 -5.55
C GLU A 56 38.10 1.69 -5.30
N GLN A 57 38.19 2.73 -4.47
CA GLN A 57 37.07 3.64 -4.16
C GLN A 57 36.48 4.23 -5.43
N ASN A 58 37.29 4.76 -6.34
CA ASN A 58 36.82 5.33 -7.61
C ASN A 58 36.15 4.32 -8.56
N ARG A 59 36.38 3.01 -8.36
CA ARG A 59 35.81 1.96 -9.20
C ARG A 59 34.64 1.24 -8.55
N LEU A 60 34.65 1.14 -7.23
CA LEU A 60 33.77 0.27 -6.46
C LEU A 60 32.87 1.03 -5.51
N LEU A 61 33.04 2.34 -5.34
CA LEU A 61 32.13 3.20 -4.60
C LEU A 61 31.57 4.30 -5.49
N ARG A 62 30.33 4.68 -5.22
CA ARG A 62 29.69 5.85 -5.81
C ARG A 62 28.67 6.45 -4.83
N PRO A 63 28.22 7.70 -5.06
CA PRO A 63 27.13 8.27 -4.28
C PRO A 63 25.85 7.42 -4.41
N PRO A 64 24.99 7.38 -3.38
CA PRO A 64 23.70 6.70 -3.48
C PRO A 64 22.88 7.20 -4.65
N THR A 65 22.30 6.29 -5.44
CA THR A 65 21.35 6.68 -6.47
C THR A 65 20.12 7.31 -5.83
N ARG A 66 19.64 8.39 -6.45
CA ARG A 66 18.40 9.06 -6.06
C ARG A 66 17.47 9.09 -7.26
N PRO A 67 16.19 8.74 -7.09
CA PRO A 67 15.23 8.84 -8.18
C PRO A 67 15.06 10.29 -8.65
N SER A 68 15.00 10.48 -9.97
CA SER A 68 14.63 11.76 -10.59
C SER A 68 13.14 12.06 -10.40
N PRO A 69 12.70 13.34 -10.52
CA PRO A 69 11.28 13.69 -10.45
C PRO A 69 10.39 12.88 -11.40
N LYS A 70 10.87 12.58 -12.61
CA LYS A 70 10.15 11.76 -13.59
C LYS A 70 9.99 10.30 -13.15
N GLN A 71 11.01 9.74 -12.47
CA GLN A 71 10.94 8.37 -11.93
C GLN A 71 10.02 8.31 -10.72
N LEU A 72 10.06 9.32 -9.84
CA LEU A 72 9.11 9.44 -8.73
C LEU A 72 7.67 9.57 -9.23
N GLU A 73 7.43 10.39 -10.26
CA GLU A 73 6.10 10.50 -10.87
C GLU A 73 5.66 9.20 -11.53
N TRP A 74 6.60 8.45 -12.13
CA TRP A 74 6.30 7.11 -12.64
C TRP A 74 5.92 6.15 -11.50
N VAL A 75 6.66 6.12 -10.39
CA VAL A 75 6.34 5.30 -9.21
C VAL A 75 4.97 5.66 -8.64
N ARG A 76 4.68 6.96 -8.49
CA ARG A 76 3.35 7.46 -8.09
C ARG A 76 2.27 6.99 -9.06
N ALA A 77 2.45 7.19 -10.36
CA ALA A 77 1.48 6.78 -11.36
C ALA A 77 1.25 5.26 -11.36
N VAL A 78 2.30 4.45 -11.20
CA VAL A 78 2.18 2.99 -11.12
C VAL A 78 1.33 2.56 -9.94
N LEU A 79 1.52 3.20 -8.78
CA LEU A 79 0.77 2.92 -7.57
C LEU A 79 -0.67 3.44 -7.68
N HIS A 80 -0.86 4.75 -7.88
CA HIS A 80 -2.18 5.38 -7.90
C HIS A 80 -3.09 4.86 -9.02
N GLN A 81 -2.53 4.48 -10.17
CA GLN A 81 -3.32 3.96 -11.28
C GLN A 81 -3.52 2.44 -11.21
N GLY A 82 -3.06 1.77 -10.14
CA GLY A 82 -3.18 0.32 -9.98
C GLY A 82 -2.46 -0.47 -11.10
N LEU A 83 -1.38 0.07 -11.65
CA LEU A 83 -0.67 -0.53 -12.79
C LEU A 83 0.43 -1.51 -12.37
N LEU A 84 0.50 -1.87 -11.08
CA LEU A 84 1.55 -2.74 -10.54
C LEU A 84 1.67 -4.05 -11.33
N ASP A 85 0.58 -4.79 -11.48
CA ASP A 85 0.57 -6.08 -12.17
C ASP A 85 0.83 -5.96 -13.66
N GLU A 86 0.28 -4.93 -14.30
CA GLU A 86 0.52 -4.68 -15.72
C GLU A 86 1.99 -4.37 -15.98
N LYS A 87 2.61 -3.49 -15.17
CA LYS A 87 4.03 -3.14 -15.33
C LYS A 87 4.94 -4.30 -14.95
N ALA A 88 4.64 -5.00 -13.85
CA ALA A 88 5.37 -6.21 -13.46
C ALA A 88 5.33 -7.25 -14.58
N GLY A 89 4.13 -7.58 -15.08
CA GLY A 89 3.94 -8.54 -16.16
C GLY A 89 4.64 -8.16 -17.46
N ARG A 90 4.68 -6.86 -17.83
CA ARG A 90 5.42 -6.38 -19.01
C ARG A 90 6.93 -6.46 -18.86
N ILE A 91 7.47 -6.21 -17.68
CA ILE A 91 8.93 -6.33 -17.43
C ILE A 91 9.30 -7.82 -17.38
N PHE A 92 8.50 -8.62 -16.67
CA PHE A 92 8.66 -10.07 -16.59
C PHE A 92 8.61 -10.71 -17.97
N GLY A 93 7.60 -10.39 -18.78
CA GLY A 93 7.43 -10.93 -20.14
C GLY A 93 8.56 -10.59 -21.10
N ARG A 94 9.29 -9.49 -20.87
CA ARG A 94 10.45 -9.10 -21.69
C ARG A 94 11.75 -9.74 -21.27
N HIS A 95 11.95 -9.95 -19.96
CA HIS A 95 13.26 -10.26 -19.41
C HIS A 95 13.32 -11.54 -18.59
N ALA A 96 12.22 -11.98 -17.99
CA ALA A 96 12.18 -13.05 -16.99
C ALA A 96 11.23 -14.20 -17.39
N VAL A 97 10.97 -14.42 -18.68
CA VAL A 97 10.29 -15.64 -19.14
C VAL A 97 11.28 -16.81 -19.05
N PHE A 98 11.01 -17.75 -18.15
CA PHE A 98 11.84 -18.94 -17.96
C PHE A 98 11.28 -20.12 -18.76
N CYS A 99 12.17 -20.84 -19.43
CA CYS A 99 11.87 -22.08 -20.12
C CYS A 99 12.53 -23.24 -19.36
N PRO A 100 11.90 -24.43 -19.23
CA PRO A 100 12.46 -25.57 -18.49
C PRO A 100 13.85 -26.04 -18.97
N LYS A 101 14.25 -25.68 -20.21
CA LYS A 101 15.56 -26.02 -20.80
C LYS A 101 16.65 -24.97 -20.56
N MET A 102 16.36 -23.90 -19.82
CA MET A 102 17.27 -22.75 -19.69
C MET A 102 18.36 -23.03 -18.63
N ASN A 103 19.62 -22.84 -19.01
CA ASN A 103 20.73 -23.05 -18.07
C ASN A 103 20.84 -21.91 -17.03
N ARG A 104 21.49 -22.19 -15.90
CA ARG A 104 21.65 -21.25 -14.77
C ARG A 104 22.24 -19.90 -15.17
N THR A 105 23.19 -19.89 -16.10
CA THR A 105 23.83 -18.66 -16.59
C THR A 105 22.84 -17.78 -17.36
N ALA A 106 22.00 -18.37 -18.19
CA ALA A 106 20.96 -17.67 -18.93
C ALA A 106 19.87 -17.12 -18.00
N VAL A 107 19.47 -17.89 -16.98
CA VAL A 107 18.53 -17.44 -15.92
C VAL A 107 19.07 -16.21 -15.20
N LEU A 108 20.34 -16.24 -14.76
CA LEU A 108 20.96 -15.10 -14.08
C LEU A 108 21.07 -13.86 -14.98
N ARG A 109 21.41 -14.04 -16.26
CA ARG A 109 21.47 -12.93 -17.23
C ARG A 109 20.10 -12.27 -17.43
N ASN A 110 19.04 -13.07 -17.46
CA ASN A 110 17.66 -12.61 -17.56
C ASN A 110 17.23 -11.79 -16.32
N LEU A 111 17.55 -12.29 -15.12
CA LEU A 111 17.31 -11.56 -13.87
C LEU A 111 18.12 -10.26 -13.78
N ASP A 112 19.38 -10.27 -14.24
CA ASP A 112 20.22 -9.07 -14.29
C ASP A 112 19.64 -8.03 -15.26
N ALA A 113 19.13 -8.45 -16.42
CA ALA A 113 18.47 -7.56 -17.38
C ALA A 113 17.17 -6.97 -16.82
N ALA A 114 16.34 -7.79 -16.17
CA ALA A 114 15.13 -7.32 -15.49
C ALA A 114 15.48 -6.32 -14.37
N GLY A 115 16.49 -6.64 -13.56
CA GLY A 115 16.98 -5.76 -12.49
C GLY A 115 17.51 -4.42 -13.02
N ALA A 116 18.23 -4.43 -14.16
CA ALA A 116 18.72 -3.20 -14.79
C ALA A 116 17.59 -2.31 -15.30
N GLU A 117 16.52 -2.90 -15.87
CA GLU A 117 15.33 -2.13 -16.23
C GLU A 117 14.65 -1.54 -14.99
N LEU A 118 14.50 -2.32 -13.92
CA LEU A 118 13.90 -1.86 -12.66
C LEU A 118 14.68 -0.71 -12.04
N ASP A 119 16.00 -0.85 -11.90
CA ASP A 119 16.89 0.21 -11.44
C ASP A 119 16.71 1.49 -12.29
N GLY A 120 16.59 1.34 -13.62
CA GLY A 120 16.33 2.45 -14.54
C GLY A 120 14.94 3.11 -14.39
N LYS A 121 13.89 2.34 -14.09
CA LYS A 121 12.53 2.86 -13.87
C LYS A 121 12.37 3.51 -12.51
N LEU A 122 12.96 2.92 -11.48
CA LEU A 122 12.80 3.30 -10.09
C LEU A 122 13.84 4.33 -9.63
N GLY A 123 14.96 4.46 -10.34
CA GLY A 123 16.05 5.36 -9.96
C GLY A 123 16.80 4.90 -8.71
N ILE A 124 16.87 3.58 -8.52
CA ILE A 124 17.59 2.92 -7.43
C ILE A 124 18.65 1.98 -7.99
N SER A 125 19.34 1.27 -7.10
CA SER A 125 20.27 0.22 -7.44
C SER A 125 19.97 -1.08 -6.70
N GLY A 126 20.41 -2.19 -7.28
CA GLY A 126 20.43 -3.48 -6.60
C GLY A 126 19.17 -4.32 -6.81
N SER A 127 18.26 -3.92 -7.71
CA SER A 127 17.08 -4.73 -8.06
C SER A 127 17.47 -6.11 -8.58
N ALA A 128 18.56 -6.21 -9.35
CA ALA A 128 19.10 -7.50 -9.80
C ALA A 128 19.52 -8.41 -8.62
N CYS A 129 20.05 -7.83 -7.54
CA CYS A 129 20.38 -8.57 -6.32
C CYS A 129 19.12 -9.07 -5.63
N ALA A 130 18.11 -8.20 -5.48
CA ALA A 130 16.83 -8.55 -4.87
C ALA A 130 16.16 -9.73 -5.61
N LEU A 131 16.11 -9.66 -6.94
CA LEU A 131 15.56 -10.72 -7.79
C LEU A 131 16.33 -12.04 -7.66
N ARG A 132 17.66 -12.01 -7.65
CA ARG A 132 18.49 -13.22 -7.52
C ARG A 132 18.44 -13.84 -6.14
N ASN A 133 18.35 -13.03 -5.08
CA ASN A 133 18.18 -13.53 -3.73
C ASN A 133 16.87 -14.30 -3.61
N CYS A 134 15.77 -13.76 -4.14
CA CYS A 134 14.50 -14.49 -4.23
C CYS A 134 14.62 -15.78 -5.06
N ASN A 135 15.31 -15.75 -6.20
CA ASN A 135 15.55 -16.95 -7.00
C ASN A 135 16.40 -18.01 -6.28
N SER A 136 17.42 -17.61 -5.51
CA SER A 136 18.28 -18.52 -4.76
C SER A 136 17.55 -19.24 -3.62
N CYS A 137 16.53 -18.60 -3.04
CA CYS A 137 15.67 -19.22 -2.04
C CYS A 137 14.73 -20.29 -2.61
N LEU A 138 14.52 -20.30 -3.94
CA LEU A 138 13.60 -21.21 -4.65
C LEU A 138 14.28 -22.45 -5.24
N GLN A 139 15.60 -22.64 -5.04
CA GLN A 139 16.40 -23.75 -5.63
C GLN A 139 16.04 -25.17 -5.13
N GLY A 140 14.89 -25.36 -4.47
CA GLY A 140 14.32 -26.67 -4.15
C GLY A 140 13.13 -27.09 -5.03
N ALA A 141 12.61 -26.22 -5.90
CA ALA A 141 11.56 -26.57 -6.86
C ALA A 141 12.18 -26.96 -8.20
N ALA A 142 11.67 -28.04 -8.81
CA ALA A 142 12.25 -28.71 -9.98
C ALA A 142 12.47 -27.82 -11.23
N ASP A 143 11.96 -26.57 -11.25
CA ASP A 143 11.89 -25.72 -12.44
C ASP A 143 12.74 -24.42 -12.39
N GLY A 144 13.57 -24.21 -11.36
CA GLY A 144 14.77 -23.34 -11.38
C GLY A 144 14.65 -21.84 -11.75
N GLY A 145 13.46 -21.30 -11.99
CA GLY A 145 13.21 -19.90 -12.37
C GLY A 145 12.33 -19.14 -11.37
N LEU A 146 12.37 -17.81 -11.44
CA LEU A 146 11.49 -16.92 -10.67
C LEU A 146 10.12 -16.85 -11.37
N ASP A 147 9.03 -17.29 -10.74
CA ASP A 147 7.70 -17.15 -11.34
C ASP A 147 7.21 -15.69 -11.35
N LEU A 148 6.13 -15.44 -12.09
CA LEU A 148 5.56 -14.09 -12.24
C LEU A 148 5.07 -13.51 -10.90
N ASP A 149 4.53 -14.35 -10.02
CA ASP A 149 3.98 -13.90 -8.73
C ASP A 149 5.10 -13.48 -7.77
N THR A 150 6.19 -14.26 -7.70
CA THR A 150 7.38 -13.88 -6.95
C THR A 150 8.04 -12.63 -7.54
N PHE A 151 8.06 -12.50 -8.87
CA PHE A 151 8.54 -11.28 -9.50
C PHE A 151 7.68 -10.05 -9.14
N ARG A 152 6.35 -10.19 -9.13
CA ARG A 152 5.42 -9.14 -8.69
C ARG A 152 5.67 -8.71 -7.26
N GLU A 153 5.96 -9.64 -6.35
CA GLU A 153 6.27 -9.30 -4.96
C GLU A 153 7.57 -8.49 -4.84
N VAL A 154 8.64 -8.92 -5.54
CA VAL A 154 9.90 -8.17 -5.56
C VAL A 154 9.68 -6.80 -6.19
N PHE A 155 8.94 -6.74 -7.30
CA PHE A 155 8.58 -5.49 -7.96
C PHE A 155 7.82 -4.54 -7.01
N TRP A 156 6.80 -5.05 -6.33
CA TRP A 156 6.02 -4.30 -5.36
C TRP A 156 6.90 -3.79 -4.22
N ALA A 157 7.73 -4.64 -3.63
CA ALA A 157 8.61 -4.25 -2.53
C ALA A 157 9.61 -3.14 -2.93
N LEU A 158 10.13 -3.19 -4.17
CA LEU A 158 11.02 -2.16 -4.70
C LEU A 158 10.27 -0.84 -4.97
N VAL A 159 9.09 -0.89 -5.60
CA VAL A 159 8.24 0.28 -5.87
C VAL A 159 7.81 0.94 -4.57
N ASP A 160 7.33 0.15 -3.61
CA ASP A 160 6.91 0.57 -2.26
C ASP A 160 8.07 1.14 -1.45
N GLY A 161 9.27 0.54 -1.53
CA GLY A 161 10.49 1.10 -0.96
C GLY A 161 10.81 2.50 -1.50
N VAL A 162 10.80 2.67 -2.82
CA VAL A 162 11.04 3.99 -3.44
C VAL A 162 9.97 5.00 -3.06
N TYR A 163 8.72 4.56 -3.04
CA TYR A 163 7.61 5.40 -2.64
C TYR A 163 7.78 5.86 -1.19
N ARG A 164 8.11 4.94 -0.27
CA ARG A 164 8.35 5.29 1.13
C ARG A 164 9.53 6.23 1.33
N ASP A 165 10.64 5.97 0.66
CA ASP A 165 11.90 6.65 0.94
C ASP A 165 12.00 8.00 0.22
N PHE A 166 11.32 8.16 -0.92
CA PHE A 166 11.47 9.34 -1.78
C PHE A 166 10.16 10.01 -2.19
N CYS A 167 9.02 9.31 -2.16
CA CYS A 167 7.72 9.93 -2.43
C CYS A 167 7.05 10.44 -1.14
N MET A 168 7.17 9.73 0.00
CA MET A 168 6.69 10.21 1.31
C MET A 168 7.44 11.44 1.81
N ALA A 169 8.70 11.60 1.39
CA ALA A 169 9.50 12.78 1.67
C ALA A 169 8.92 13.93 0.82
N LEU A 170 7.89 14.58 1.36
CA LEU A 170 7.11 15.62 0.70
C LEU A 170 8.05 16.58 -0.08
N PRO A 171 7.95 16.65 -1.41
CA PRO A 171 8.21 17.93 -2.06
C PRO A 171 7.18 18.91 -1.51
N SER A 172 7.61 20.08 -1.04
CA SER A 172 6.73 21.15 -0.52
C SER A 172 5.67 21.62 -1.52
N ASP A 173 5.73 21.17 -2.77
CA ASP A 173 4.80 21.48 -3.87
C ASP A 173 3.65 20.47 -4.03
N ALA A 174 3.54 19.45 -3.16
CA ALA A 174 2.47 18.43 -3.21
C ALA A 174 1.15 18.88 -2.57
N SER A 175 1.00 20.16 -2.20
CA SER A 175 -0.29 20.71 -1.84
C SER A 175 -1.22 20.68 -3.06
N PRO A 176 -2.50 20.27 -2.90
CA PRO A 176 -3.49 20.39 -3.96
C PRO A 176 -3.44 21.79 -4.56
N ARG A 177 -3.33 21.86 -5.88
CA ARG A 177 -3.27 23.16 -6.53
C ARG A 177 -4.61 23.86 -6.36
N ALA A 178 -4.61 25.00 -5.68
CA ALA A 178 -5.73 25.92 -5.67
C ALA A 178 -5.81 26.61 -7.04
N CYS A 179 -6.67 26.06 -7.90
CA CYS A 179 -6.77 26.52 -9.28
C CYS A 179 -7.73 27.71 -9.37
N ARG A 180 -7.32 28.74 -10.13
CA ARG A 180 -8.17 29.87 -10.52
C ARG A 180 -8.82 29.57 -11.86
N GLY A 181 -10.07 30.01 -12.05
CA GLY A 181 -10.82 29.84 -13.29
C GLY A 181 -11.89 28.75 -13.23
N SER A 182 -12.57 28.53 -14.35
CA SER A 182 -13.68 27.57 -14.45
C SER A 182 -13.13 26.16 -14.68
N ILE A 183 -13.53 25.22 -13.82
CA ILE A 183 -13.12 23.82 -13.91
C ILE A 183 -13.56 23.17 -15.24
N GLU A 184 -14.68 23.63 -15.80
CA GLU A 184 -15.24 23.20 -17.08
C GLU A 184 -14.34 23.52 -18.29
N GLN A 185 -13.45 24.50 -18.15
CA GLN A 185 -12.43 24.82 -19.18
C GLN A 185 -11.29 23.81 -19.19
N VAL A 186 -11.04 23.13 -18.07
CA VAL A 186 -9.94 22.16 -17.91
C VAL A 186 -10.45 20.72 -18.04
N TYR A 187 -11.66 20.45 -17.57
CA TYR A 187 -12.27 19.13 -17.52
C TYR A 187 -13.58 19.06 -18.31
N SER A 188 -13.79 17.93 -18.98
CA SER A 188 -15.10 17.54 -19.52
C SER A 188 -15.78 16.57 -18.55
N PHE A 189 -16.94 16.96 -18.03
CA PHE A 189 -17.73 16.15 -17.10
C PHE A 189 -18.49 15.04 -17.83
N GLY A 190 -18.54 13.87 -17.20
CA GLY A 190 -19.25 12.68 -17.65
C GLY A 190 -20.32 12.27 -16.63
N LYS A 191 -20.52 10.95 -16.51
CA LYS A 191 -21.57 10.36 -15.66
C LYS A 191 -21.39 10.70 -14.18
N VAL A 192 -22.50 10.81 -13.47
CA VAL A 192 -22.52 10.82 -12.00
C VAL A 192 -22.11 9.44 -11.50
N LEU A 193 -21.13 9.41 -10.59
CA LEU A 193 -20.60 8.20 -9.97
C LEU A 193 -21.28 7.91 -8.64
N GLY A 194 -21.70 8.94 -7.92
CA GLY A 194 -22.43 8.80 -6.66
C GLY A 194 -22.97 10.14 -6.17
N GLU A 195 -24.02 10.09 -5.36
CA GLU A 195 -24.62 11.23 -4.67
C GLU A 195 -24.78 10.86 -3.19
N GLY A 196 -24.35 11.76 -2.30
CA GLY A 196 -24.43 11.55 -0.86
C GLY A 196 -24.53 12.84 -0.08
N SER A 197 -24.50 12.72 1.25
CA SER A 197 -24.55 13.85 2.18
C SER A 197 -23.44 14.87 1.97
N PHE A 198 -22.32 14.46 1.40
CA PHE A 198 -21.13 15.30 1.15
C PHE A 198 -21.10 15.90 -0.26
N GLY A 199 -22.11 15.67 -1.09
CA GLY A 199 -22.23 16.23 -2.43
C GLY A 199 -22.33 15.19 -3.56
N THR A 200 -22.08 15.65 -4.79
CA THR A 200 -22.16 14.84 -6.00
C THR A 200 -20.75 14.50 -6.48
N VAL A 201 -20.47 13.24 -6.78
CA VAL A 201 -19.21 12.81 -7.40
C VAL A 201 -19.46 12.48 -8.86
N GLN A 202 -18.67 13.05 -9.78
CA GLN A 202 -18.81 12.83 -11.23
C GLN A 202 -17.49 12.37 -11.83
N LEU A 203 -17.57 11.49 -12.83
CA LEU A 203 -16.44 11.20 -13.71
C LEU A 203 -16.14 12.44 -14.53
N ALA A 204 -14.87 12.77 -14.68
CA ALA A 204 -14.42 13.82 -15.58
C ALA A 204 -13.16 13.40 -16.32
N ARG A 205 -12.94 13.98 -17.50
CA ARG A 205 -11.73 13.78 -18.30
C ARG A 205 -11.02 15.11 -18.46
N HIS A 206 -9.74 15.16 -18.11
CA HIS A 206 -8.91 16.33 -18.36
C HIS A 206 -8.80 16.54 -19.87
N ARG A 207 -9.15 17.73 -20.37
CA ARG A 207 -9.30 18.00 -21.81
C ARG A 207 -8.00 17.86 -22.59
N VAL A 208 -6.88 18.31 -22.01
CA VAL A 208 -5.55 18.23 -22.65
C VAL A 208 -4.92 16.85 -22.52
N THR A 209 -4.81 16.31 -21.30
CA THR A 209 -4.07 15.07 -21.05
C THR A 209 -4.90 13.80 -21.29
N GLY A 210 -6.22 13.92 -21.41
CA GLY A 210 -7.14 12.78 -21.52
C GLY A 210 -7.30 11.98 -20.23
N ALA A 211 -6.66 12.39 -19.13
CA ALA A 211 -6.66 11.67 -17.87
C ALA A 211 -8.04 11.69 -17.20
N GLU A 212 -8.51 10.53 -16.72
CA GLU A 212 -9.78 10.42 -16.00
C GLU A 212 -9.62 10.77 -14.53
N ARG A 213 -10.60 11.46 -13.97
CA ARG A 213 -10.65 11.96 -12.59
C ARG A 213 -12.05 11.81 -12.02
N ALA A 214 -12.13 11.64 -10.71
CA ALA A 214 -13.38 11.81 -9.98
C ALA A 214 -13.43 13.23 -9.44
N ILE A 215 -14.50 13.97 -9.70
CA ILE A 215 -14.70 15.32 -9.20
C ILE A 215 -15.83 15.29 -8.17
N LYS A 216 -15.50 15.51 -6.89
CA LYS A 216 -16.47 15.67 -5.80
C LYS A 216 -16.85 17.13 -5.69
N ARG A 217 -18.11 17.43 -6.02
CA ARG A 217 -18.73 18.76 -5.93
C ARG A 217 -19.46 18.89 -4.60
N ILE A 218 -18.98 19.79 -3.77
CA ILE A 218 -19.51 20.10 -2.43
C ILE A 218 -20.18 21.47 -2.49
N ARG A 219 -21.46 21.56 -2.13
CA ARG A 219 -22.17 22.86 -2.06
C ARG A 219 -21.69 23.64 -0.85
N LYS A 220 -21.48 24.95 -1.00
CA LYS A 220 -21.10 25.84 0.12
C LYS A 220 -22.28 26.09 1.07
N GLU A 221 -23.49 26.17 0.53
CA GLU A 221 -24.71 26.33 1.32
C GLU A 221 -25.00 25.04 2.11
N GLY A 222 -25.07 25.16 3.45
CA GLY A 222 -25.28 24.01 4.35
C GLY A 222 -24.03 23.18 4.64
N ALA A 223 -22.91 23.44 3.97
CA ALA A 223 -21.60 22.94 4.37
C ALA A 223 -20.97 23.92 5.37
N GLU A 224 -21.25 23.73 6.66
CA GLU A 224 -20.34 24.10 7.75
C GLU A 224 -18.87 23.71 7.37
N PRO A 225 -17.80 24.29 7.94
CA PRO A 225 -16.42 24.30 7.40
C PRO A 225 -15.70 22.93 7.20
N ASN A 226 -16.43 21.82 7.19
CA ASN A 226 -16.00 20.44 6.95
C ASN A 226 -15.25 20.21 5.62
N PHE A 227 -15.54 20.95 4.53
CA PHE A 227 -14.79 20.74 3.29
C PHE A 227 -13.31 21.16 3.42
N THR A 228 -13.03 22.20 4.21
CA THR A 228 -11.67 22.64 4.54
C THR A 228 -10.91 21.55 5.30
N VAL A 229 -11.61 20.85 6.21
CA VAL A 229 -11.05 19.73 6.95
C VAL A 229 -10.66 18.60 5.99
N GLU A 230 -11.56 18.17 5.10
CA GLU A 230 -11.25 17.10 4.14
C GLU A 230 -10.05 17.45 3.25
N ILE A 231 -9.99 18.68 2.73
CA ILE A 231 -8.85 19.19 1.95
C ILE A 231 -7.56 19.12 2.78
N GLU A 232 -7.56 19.65 4.01
CA GLU A 232 -6.38 19.61 4.88
C GLU A 232 -5.90 18.17 5.15
N ARG A 233 -6.83 17.24 5.43
CA ARG A 233 -6.48 15.84 5.70
C ARG A 233 -5.90 15.18 4.47
N LEU A 234 -6.58 15.27 3.32
CA LEU A 234 -6.09 14.68 2.07
C LEU A 234 -4.76 15.32 1.62
N THR A 235 -4.57 16.62 1.84
CA THR A 235 -3.29 17.30 1.53
C THR A 235 -2.13 16.73 2.34
N SER A 236 -2.38 16.33 3.59
CA SER A 236 -1.36 15.76 4.48
C SER A 236 -1.10 14.26 4.28
N LEU A 237 -1.91 13.61 3.44
CA LEU A 237 -1.88 12.17 3.18
C LEU A 237 -1.54 11.91 1.71
N ASP A 238 -0.28 11.54 1.47
CA ASP A 238 0.15 10.97 0.19
C ASP A 238 0.43 9.50 0.48
N HIS A 239 -0.38 8.55 -0.01
CA HIS A 239 -0.13 7.11 0.16
C HIS A 239 -0.70 6.31 -1.03
N PRO A 240 -0.08 5.21 -1.51
CA PRO A 240 -0.56 4.44 -2.66
C PRO A 240 -1.98 3.87 -2.50
N HIS A 241 -2.41 3.69 -1.26
CA HIS A 241 -3.72 3.14 -0.91
C HIS A 241 -4.66 4.19 -0.29
N ILE A 242 -4.37 5.48 -0.48
CA ILE A 242 -5.24 6.60 -0.11
C ILE A 242 -5.50 7.42 -1.38
N VAL A 243 -6.75 7.81 -1.60
CA VAL A 243 -7.12 8.66 -2.73
C VAL A 243 -6.31 9.96 -2.74
N ARG A 244 -5.71 10.30 -3.89
CA ARG A 244 -4.99 11.55 -4.04
C ARG A 244 -5.94 12.69 -4.41
N LEU A 245 -5.75 13.83 -3.75
CA LEU A 245 -6.32 15.11 -4.14
C LEU A 245 -5.30 15.86 -5.02
N TYR A 246 -5.64 16.08 -6.29
CA TYR A 246 -4.75 16.75 -7.25
C TYR A 246 -4.93 18.27 -7.24
N GLU A 247 -6.18 18.69 -7.34
CA GLU A 247 -6.55 20.09 -7.58
C GLU A 247 -7.84 20.40 -6.83
N GLN A 248 -7.99 21.66 -6.45
CA GLN A 248 -9.23 22.21 -5.93
C GLN A 248 -9.66 23.42 -6.76
N TYR A 249 -10.95 23.49 -7.06
CA TYR A 249 -11.58 24.65 -7.69
C TYR A 249 -12.70 25.16 -6.80
N VAL A 250 -12.85 26.47 -6.74
CA VAL A 250 -13.89 27.12 -5.95
C VAL A 250 -14.65 28.07 -6.85
N ASP A 251 -15.94 27.82 -7.05
CA ASP A 251 -16.85 28.74 -7.74
C ASP A 251 -17.75 29.48 -6.73
N ALA A 252 -18.75 30.24 -7.19
CA ALA A 252 -19.63 31.00 -6.31
C ALA A 252 -20.39 30.11 -5.30
N ARG A 253 -20.83 28.91 -5.71
CA ARG A 253 -21.74 28.03 -4.97
C ARG A 253 -21.12 26.73 -4.50
N ASN A 254 -19.99 26.31 -5.08
CA ASN A 254 -19.41 24.99 -4.83
C ASN A 254 -17.90 25.02 -4.65
N VAL A 255 -17.41 23.96 -4.01
CA VAL A 255 -16.02 23.51 -4.01
C VAL A 255 -15.94 22.21 -4.80
N HIS A 256 -14.97 22.10 -5.70
CA HIS A 256 -14.73 20.91 -6.53
C HIS A 256 -13.37 20.32 -6.19
N LEU A 257 -13.38 19.07 -5.74
CA LEU A 257 -12.18 18.31 -5.40
C LEU A 257 -11.87 17.34 -6.54
N VAL A 258 -10.73 17.53 -7.21
CA VAL A 258 -10.28 16.67 -8.31
C VAL A 258 -9.39 15.56 -7.76
N MET A 259 -9.87 14.32 -7.85
CA MET A 259 -9.29 13.16 -7.18
C MET A 259 -9.02 12.00 -8.15
N ASP A 260 -8.30 10.98 -7.68
CA ASP A 260 -8.17 9.71 -8.41
C ASP A 260 -9.55 9.14 -8.76
N PHE A 261 -9.64 8.52 -9.95
CA PHE A 261 -10.82 7.79 -10.36
C PHE A 261 -10.59 6.28 -10.23
N CYS A 262 -11.37 5.63 -9.38
CA CYS A 262 -11.32 4.18 -9.16
C CYS A 262 -12.31 3.47 -10.10
N HIS A 263 -11.81 2.69 -11.06
CA HIS A 263 -12.66 2.06 -12.09
C HIS A 263 -13.35 0.77 -11.63
N GLY A 264 -12.85 0.13 -10.57
CA GLY A 264 -13.23 -1.22 -10.17
C GLY A 264 -14.45 -1.32 -9.26
N GLY A 265 -15.09 -0.20 -8.93
CA GLY A 265 -16.19 -0.15 -7.97
C GLY A 265 -15.72 -0.30 -6.52
N THR A 266 -16.67 -0.36 -5.59
CA THR A 266 -16.40 -0.49 -4.15
C THR A 266 -16.33 -1.96 -3.73
N ILE A 267 -15.71 -2.23 -2.58
CA ILE A 267 -15.78 -3.56 -1.95
C ILE A 267 -17.24 -3.92 -1.61
N ALA A 268 -18.09 -2.95 -1.27
CA ALA A 268 -19.52 -3.19 -1.04
C ALA A 268 -20.25 -3.65 -2.33
N ASP A 269 -19.92 -3.05 -3.48
CA ASP A 269 -20.45 -3.48 -4.79
C ASP A 269 -20.01 -4.90 -5.10
N LEU A 270 -18.73 -5.22 -4.87
CA LEU A 270 -18.19 -6.56 -5.07
C LEU A 270 -18.91 -7.59 -4.19
N ILE A 271 -19.06 -7.32 -2.89
CA ILE A 271 -19.78 -8.21 -1.97
C ILE A 271 -21.22 -8.43 -2.43
N SER A 272 -21.91 -7.36 -2.88
CA SER A 272 -23.28 -7.44 -3.37
C SER A 272 -23.41 -8.29 -4.63
N GLN A 273 -22.45 -8.22 -5.55
CA GLN A 273 -22.42 -9.06 -6.76
C GLN A 273 -22.20 -10.54 -6.45
N PHE A 274 -21.43 -10.86 -5.41
CA PHE A 274 -21.13 -12.24 -5.01
C PHE A 274 -22.22 -12.86 -4.13
N ARG A 275 -22.97 -12.01 -3.40
CA ARG A 275 -24.10 -12.41 -2.58
C ARG A 275 -25.18 -13.07 -3.46
N GLY A 276 -25.50 -14.34 -3.16
CA GLY A 276 -26.51 -15.14 -3.88
C GLY A 276 -25.99 -15.97 -5.06
N GLY A 277 -24.72 -15.79 -5.45
CA GLY A 277 -24.12 -16.55 -6.57
C GLY A 277 -23.46 -17.88 -6.18
N GLY A 278 -23.48 -18.26 -4.89
CA GLY A 278 -22.80 -19.47 -4.38
C GLY A 278 -21.27 -19.42 -4.44
N ARG A 279 -20.70 -18.23 -4.64
CA ARG A 279 -19.25 -17.99 -4.81
C ARG A 279 -18.70 -17.26 -3.59
N SER A 280 -17.58 -17.72 -3.03
CA SER A 280 -16.86 -17.02 -1.97
C SER A 280 -15.68 -16.23 -2.52
N LEU A 281 -15.29 -15.15 -1.84
CA LEU A 281 -13.98 -14.54 -2.03
C LEU A 281 -12.92 -15.45 -1.41
N THR A 282 -11.76 -15.54 -2.03
CA THR A 282 -10.63 -16.28 -1.46
C THR A 282 -10.07 -15.51 -0.26
N GLU A 283 -9.45 -16.25 0.65
CA GLU A 283 -8.67 -15.67 1.74
C GLU A 283 -7.47 -14.87 1.23
N ARG A 284 -6.89 -15.25 0.09
CA ARG A 284 -5.77 -14.53 -0.53
C ARG A 284 -6.20 -13.15 -1.01
N PHE A 285 -7.29 -13.06 -1.78
CA PHE A 285 -7.91 -11.78 -2.14
C PHE A 285 -8.18 -10.93 -0.90
N THR A 286 -8.85 -11.53 0.09
CA THR A 286 -9.23 -10.85 1.34
C THR A 286 -8.01 -10.31 2.08
N SER A 287 -6.96 -11.11 2.23
CA SER A 287 -5.70 -10.71 2.84
C SER A 287 -5.04 -9.55 2.09
N ASN A 288 -4.98 -9.61 0.76
CA ASN A 288 -4.40 -8.54 -0.06
C ASN A 288 -5.17 -7.22 0.07
N VAL A 289 -6.51 -7.24 0.08
CA VAL A 289 -7.35 -6.06 0.33
C VAL A 289 -7.08 -5.50 1.72
N MET A 290 -7.18 -6.34 2.75
CA MET A 290 -7.07 -5.92 4.14
C MET A 290 -5.70 -5.37 4.47
N ARG A 291 -4.64 -5.97 3.92
CA ARG A 291 -3.27 -5.50 4.09
C ARG A 291 -3.09 -4.08 3.54
N GLN A 292 -3.61 -3.80 2.35
CA GLN A 292 -3.52 -2.46 1.72
C GLN A 292 -4.33 -1.41 2.48
N VAL A 293 -5.54 -1.75 2.95
CA VAL A 293 -6.34 -0.88 3.83
C VAL A 293 -5.58 -0.58 5.13
N LEU A 294 -4.98 -1.59 5.74
CA LEU A 294 -4.22 -1.40 6.98
C LEU A 294 -2.92 -0.61 6.77
N LEU A 295 -2.27 -0.70 5.61
CA LEU A 295 -1.15 0.18 5.24
C LEU A 295 -1.59 1.64 5.15
N ALA A 296 -2.72 1.91 4.49
CA ALA A 296 -3.32 3.25 4.42
C ALA A 296 -3.65 3.80 5.82
N LEU A 297 -4.31 3.01 6.65
CA LEU A 297 -4.64 3.40 8.03
C LEU A 297 -3.39 3.62 8.87
N ALA A 298 -2.37 2.76 8.78
CA ALA A 298 -1.13 2.93 9.52
C ALA A 298 -0.44 4.25 9.15
N HIS A 299 -0.44 4.60 7.86
CA HIS A 299 0.09 5.87 7.36
C HIS A 299 -0.69 7.08 7.92
N ALA A 300 -2.03 7.02 7.91
CA ALA A 300 -2.89 8.09 8.44
C ALA A 300 -2.78 8.22 9.97
N HIS A 301 -2.82 7.11 10.70
CA HIS A 301 -2.72 7.05 12.16
C HIS A 301 -1.39 7.60 12.66
N ALA A 302 -0.29 7.36 11.93
CA ALA A 302 1.02 7.92 12.25
C ALA A 302 1.08 9.46 12.14
N ARG A 303 0.16 10.06 11.38
CA ARG A 303 -0.03 11.53 11.26
C ARG A 303 -1.11 12.06 12.21
N GLY A 304 -1.62 11.22 13.11
CA GLY A 304 -2.70 11.57 14.02
C GLY A 304 -4.03 11.76 13.30
N ILE A 305 -4.26 11.16 12.13
CA ILE A 305 -5.52 11.26 11.40
C ILE A 305 -6.31 9.96 11.59
N ILE A 306 -7.53 10.06 12.10
CA ILE A 306 -8.49 8.95 12.19
C ILE A 306 -9.50 9.10 11.05
N HIS A 307 -9.83 8.01 10.34
CA HIS A 307 -10.75 8.02 9.20
C HIS A 307 -12.21 8.21 9.63
N HIS A 308 -12.66 7.53 10.70
CA HIS A 308 -14.01 7.53 11.28
C HIS A 308 -15.17 6.97 10.44
N ASP A 309 -15.03 6.84 9.11
CA ASP A 309 -16.07 6.25 8.27
C ASP A 309 -15.57 5.09 7.40
N LEU A 310 -14.74 4.20 7.95
CA LEU A 310 -14.27 3.05 7.18
C LEU A 310 -15.39 2.01 7.03
N LYS A 311 -15.66 1.62 5.79
CA LYS A 311 -16.67 0.63 5.36
C LYS A 311 -16.36 0.14 3.95
N GLY A 312 -17.08 -0.88 3.48
CA GLY A 312 -16.85 -1.46 2.15
C GLY A 312 -17.06 -0.47 0.99
N GLU A 313 -17.93 0.52 1.19
CA GLU A 313 -18.23 1.61 0.26
C GLU A 313 -17.05 2.58 0.12
N ASN A 314 -16.23 2.72 1.17
CA ASN A 314 -15.08 3.63 1.22
C ASN A 314 -13.74 2.91 0.93
N VAL A 315 -13.80 1.67 0.44
CA VAL A 315 -12.65 0.93 -0.10
C VAL A 315 -12.95 0.61 -1.55
N MET A 316 -12.22 1.23 -2.47
CA MET A 316 -12.44 1.09 -3.91
C MET A 316 -11.34 0.28 -4.58
N LEU A 317 -11.70 -0.43 -5.65
CA LEU A 317 -10.78 -1.14 -6.54
C LEU A 317 -10.34 -0.22 -7.68
N MET A 318 -9.05 -0.20 -7.99
CA MET A 318 -8.54 0.59 -9.12
C MET A 318 -8.80 -0.07 -10.48
N GLY A 319 -8.65 -1.40 -10.56
CA GLY A 319 -8.94 -2.19 -11.76
C GLY A 319 -10.30 -2.88 -11.66
N SER A 320 -11.00 -3.00 -12.79
CA SER A 320 -12.23 -3.82 -12.85
C SER A 320 -11.90 -5.30 -12.85
N CYS A 321 -12.73 -6.12 -12.19
CA CYS A 321 -12.66 -7.57 -12.32
C CYS A 321 -12.79 -7.95 -13.81
N ARG A 322 -11.80 -8.67 -14.33
CA ARG A 322 -11.83 -9.12 -15.72
C ARG A 322 -12.78 -10.30 -15.83
N ASN A 323 -13.84 -10.16 -16.62
CA ASN A 323 -14.59 -11.30 -17.11
C ASN A 323 -13.69 -12.06 -18.08
N THR A 324 -13.06 -13.13 -17.61
CA THR A 324 -12.28 -14.02 -18.48
C THR A 324 -13.15 -15.21 -18.88
N VAL A 325 -13.19 -15.48 -20.17
CA VAL A 325 -13.71 -16.74 -20.69
C VAL A 325 -12.59 -17.76 -20.46
N PRO A 326 -12.83 -18.86 -19.73
CA PRO A 326 -11.82 -19.91 -19.58
C PRO A 326 -11.38 -20.43 -20.96
N PRO A 327 -10.10 -20.78 -21.16
CA PRO A 327 -9.68 -21.53 -22.33
C PRO A 327 -10.52 -22.81 -22.41
N GLY A 328 -11.37 -22.94 -23.43
CA GLY A 328 -12.33 -24.05 -23.56
C GLY A 328 -13.81 -23.67 -23.52
N GLY A 329 -14.18 -22.38 -23.47
CA GLY A 329 -15.57 -21.94 -23.74
C GLY A 329 -16.59 -22.26 -22.63
N GLY A 330 -16.13 -22.44 -21.40
CA GLY A 330 -17.01 -22.59 -20.23
C GLY A 330 -17.73 -21.28 -19.85
N PRO A 331 -18.69 -21.34 -18.90
CA PRO A 331 -19.40 -20.14 -18.43
C PRO A 331 -18.41 -19.04 -18.03
N ILE A 332 -18.72 -17.79 -18.36
CA ILE A 332 -17.92 -16.62 -17.97
C ILE A 332 -17.73 -16.67 -16.46
N ARG A 333 -16.51 -16.99 -16.04
CA ARG A 333 -16.11 -16.85 -14.65
C ARG A 333 -15.50 -15.45 -14.56
N ALA A 334 -16.15 -14.55 -13.83
CA ALA A 334 -15.47 -13.34 -13.41
C ALA A 334 -14.28 -13.79 -12.53
N THR A 335 -13.09 -13.94 -13.11
CA THR A 335 -11.88 -14.21 -12.36
C THR A 335 -11.58 -12.95 -11.61
N ILE A 336 -11.78 -12.99 -10.30
CA ILE A 336 -11.35 -11.91 -9.43
C ILE A 336 -9.82 -11.91 -9.49
N ASP A 337 -9.24 -10.74 -9.66
CA ASP A 337 -7.80 -10.58 -9.48
C ASP A 337 -7.50 -10.83 -8.01
N GLU A 338 -6.74 -11.88 -7.72
CA GLU A 338 -6.33 -12.27 -6.37
C GLU A 338 -5.43 -11.20 -5.71
N TYR A 339 -4.87 -10.27 -6.50
CA TYR A 339 -4.00 -9.19 -6.06
C TYR A 339 -4.57 -7.82 -6.46
N PRO A 340 -5.78 -7.48 -6.01
CA PRO A 340 -6.40 -6.22 -6.41
C PRO A 340 -5.61 -5.04 -5.86
N HIS A 341 -5.49 -3.96 -6.63
CA HIS A 341 -5.06 -2.68 -6.06
C HIS A 341 -6.27 -1.93 -5.47
N VAL A 342 -6.21 -1.62 -4.18
CA VAL A 342 -7.29 -0.89 -3.48
C VAL A 342 -6.86 0.49 -3.02
N MET A 343 -7.83 1.40 -2.97
CA MET A 343 -7.68 2.73 -2.39
C MET A 343 -8.76 3.00 -1.35
N VAL A 344 -8.35 3.53 -0.20
CA VAL A 344 -9.23 4.09 0.82
C VAL A 344 -9.62 5.50 0.38
N ILE A 345 -10.92 5.76 0.37
CA ILE A 345 -11.51 7.02 -0.09
C ILE A 345 -12.32 7.68 1.03
N ASP A 346 -12.72 8.93 0.79
CA ASP A 346 -13.67 9.71 1.61
C ASP A 346 -13.21 9.99 3.06
N PHE A 347 -12.31 10.96 3.18
CA PHE A 347 -11.85 11.49 4.47
C PHE A 347 -12.73 12.63 4.99
N GLY A 348 -13.97 12.76 4.50
CA GLY A 348 -14.90 13.83 4.88
C GLY A 348 -15.29 13.84 6.36
N LEU A 349 -15.22 12.68 7.04
CA LEU A 349 -15.46 12.55 8.48
C LEU A 349 -14.19 12.44 9.32
N ALA A 350 -13.02 12.49 8.67
CA ALA A 350 -11.74 12.27 9.32
C ALA A 350 -11.46 13.32 10.41
N LYS A 351 -10.82 12.89 11.50
CA LYS A 351 -10.55 13.73 12.67
C LYS A 351 -9.08 13.66 13.07
N ILE A 352 -8.56 14.78 13.57
CA ILE A 352 -7.26 14.79 14.22
C ILE A 352 -7.39 14.17 15.60
N PHE A 353 -6.51 13.22 15.87
CA PHE A 353 -6.24 12.64 17.16
C PHE A 353 -5.02 13.30 17.77
N ARG A 354 -5.16 13.75 19.02
CA ARG A 354 -4.03 14.12 19.85
C ARG A 354 -4.02 13.20 21.07
N PRO A 355 -2.87 12.62 21.45
CA PRO A 355 -2.79 11.84 22.68
C PRO A 355 -3.34 12.63 23.88
N GLY A 356 -4.24 12.02 24.64
CA GLY A 356 -4.95 12.67 25.76
C GLY A 356 -6.29 13.31 25.38
N ASP A 357 -6.48 13.67 24.10
CA ASP A 357 -7.71 14.23 23.55
C ASP A 357 -8.47 13.14 22.77
N PHE A 358 -9.17 12.28 23.51
CA PHE A 358 -9.88 11.12 22.94
C PHE A 358 -11.36 11.06 23.34
N LYS A 359 -11.86 12.01 24.14
CA LYS A 359 -13.24 12.08 24.63
C LYS A 359 -13.96 13.30 24.04
N ASN A 360 -15.28 13.39 24.26
CA ASN A 360 -16.11 14.55 23.85
C ASN A 360 -16.06 14.85 22.34
N GLY A 361 -15.90 13.83 21.50
CA GLY A 361 -16.07 13.96 20.07
C GLY A 361 -17.53 13.82 19.65
N ASP A 362 -17.88 14.42 18.51
CA ASP A 362 -19.19 14.20 17.89
C ASP A 362 -19.34 12.75 17.45
N VAL A 363 -20.51 12.17 17.72
CA VAL A 363 -20.86 10.84 17.23
C VAL A 363 -21.16 10.93 15.73
N ARG A 364 -20.28 10.34 14.93
CA ARG A 364 -20.33 10.35 13.47
C ARG A 364 -19.79 9.03 12.91
N GLY A 365 -20.19 8.73 11.68
CA GLY A 365 -19.79 7.51 10.97
C GLY A 365 -21.00 6.67 10.57
N THR A 366 -20.73 5.51 10.00
CA THR A 366 -21.77 4.61 9.51
C THR A 366 -22.15 3.57 10.58
N PRO A 367 -23.42 3.52 11.04
CA PRO A 367 -23.78 2.77 12.25
C PRO A 367 -23.30 1.32 12.32
N TYR A 368 -23.40 0.54 11.23
CA TYR A 368 -23.02 -0.88 11.23
C TYR A 368 -21.51 -1.14 11.28
N THR A 369 -20.66 -0.14 11.07
CA THR A 369 -19.19 -0.26 11.21
C THR A 369 -18.64 0.49 12.41
N MET A 370 -19.46 1.28 13.10
CA MET A 370 -19.01 2.12 14.22
C MET A 370 -18.60 1.28 15.43
N ALA A 371 -17.44 1.61 15.99
CA ALA A 371 -16.94 1.03 17.23
C ALA A 371 -17.84 1.37 18.43
N PRO A 372 -17.94 0.51 19.46
CA PRO A 372 -18.80 0.74 20.63
C PRO A 372 -18.53 2.09 21.32
N GLU A 373 -17.27 2.47 21.46
CA GLU A 373 -16.84 3.70 22.11
C GLU A 373 -17.09 4.96 21.26
N ALA A 374 -17.22 4.82 19.93
CA ALA A 374 -17.53 5.95 19.04
C ALA A 374 -18.94 6.50 19.32
N TRP A 375 -19.87 5.64 19.72
CA TRP A 375 -21.22 6.02 20.18
C TRP A 375 -21.23 6.79 21.51
N LEU A 376 -20.13 6.74 22.26
CA LEU A 376 -19.93 7.49 23.50
C LEU A 376 -19.13 8.79 23.26
N GLY A 377 -18.87 9.14 22.00
CA GLY A 377 -18.04 10.29 21.65
C GLY A 377 -16.55 10.06 21.92
N GLU A 378 -16.11 8.82 22.17
CA GLU A 378 -14.68 8.52 22.19
C GLU A 378 -14.15 8.39 20.77
N HIS A 379 -12.99 8.99 20.50
CA HIS A 379 -12.30 8.91 19.21
C HIS A 379 -10.85 8.49 19.41
N HIS A 380 -10.40 7.52 18.65
CA HIS A 380 -9.04 6.98 18.73
C HIS A 380 -8.72 6.24 17.43
N PRO A 381 -7.47 6.15 16.97
CA PRO A 381 -7.09 5.33 15.81
C PRO A 381 -7.60 3.86 15.82
N LYS A 382 -7.95 3.34 17.00
CA LYS A 382 -8.44 1.96 17.17
C LYS A 382 -9.94 1.83 16.85
N THR A 383 -10.67 2.94 16.71
CA THR A 383 -12.05 2.92 16.19
C THR A 383 -12.04 2.46 14.74
N ASP A 384 -11.11 2.98 13.92
CA ASP A 384 -10.92 2.52 12.54
C ASP A 384 -10.58 1.03 12.46
N ILE A 385 -9.83 0.50 13.43
CA ILE A 385 -9.49 -0.94 13.48
C ILE A 385 -10.73 -1.80 13.70
N PHE A 386 -11.69 -1.34 14.51
CA PHE A 386 -12.95 -2.03 14.68
C PHE A 386 -13.76 -2.02 13.37
N SER A 387 -13.88 -0.86 12.72
CA SER A 387 -14.54 -0.73 11.42
C SER A 387 -13.88 -1.59 10.34
N CYS A 388 -12.55 -1.67 10.36
CA CYS A 388 -11.75 -2.53 9.50
C CYS A 388 -12.02 -4.02 9.80
N GLY A 389 -12.24 -4.39 11.07
CA GLY A 389 -12.68 -5.74 11.47
C GLY A 389 -14.07 -6.09 10.93
N VAL A 390 -14.98 -5.12 10.88
CA VAL A 390 -16.29 -5.29 10.25
C VAL A 390 -16.14 -5.53 8.75
N VAL A 391 -15.25 -4.79 8.06
CA VAL A 391 -14.94 -5.01 6.64
C VAL A 391 -14.36 -6.42 6.41
N LEU A 392 -13.39 -6.85 7.22
CA LEU A 392 -12.83 -8.21 7.14
C LEU A 392 -13.90 -9.28 7.35
N TYR A 393 -14.72 -9.17 8.40
CA TYR A 393 -15.82 -10.09 8.64
C TYR A 393 -16.77 -10.16 7.43
N THR A 394 -17.10 -9.00 6.84
CA THR A 394 -18.03 -8.93 5.70
C THR A 394 -17.41 -9.51 4.43
N LEU A 395 -16.10 -9.37 4.22
CA LEU A 395 -15.39 -10.02 3.11
C LEU A 395 -15.39 -11.55 3.25
N LEU A 396 -15.26 -12.07 4.46
CA LEU A 396 -15.25 -13.52 4.74
C LEU A 396 -16.64 -14.16 4.67
N THR A 397 -17.70 -13.43 5.01
CA THR A 397 -19.05 -14.00 5.25
C THR A 397 -20.15 -13.44 4.35
N PHE A 398 -19.89 -12.31 3.69
CA PHE A 398 -20.91 -11.45 3.04
C PHE A 398 -22.04 -10.99 3.96
N LYS A 399 -21.85 -11.04 5.28
CA LYS A 399 -22.80 -10.58 6.30
C LYS A 399 -22.13 -9.56 7.21
N VAL A 400 -22.94 -8.79 7.93
CA VAL A 400 -22.41 -7.91 8.99
C VAL A 400 -22.28 -8.70 10.29
N PRO A 401 -21.27 -8.41 11.13
CA PRO A 401 -20.99 -9.21 12.34
C PRO A 401 -22.06 -9.07 13.41
N PHE A 402 -22.67 -7.89 13.53
CA PHE A 402 -23.57 -7.54 14.64
C PHE A 402 -25.00 -7.34 14.15
N SER A 403 -25.89 -8.27 14.49
CA SER A 403 -27.32 -8.22 14.16
C SER A 403 -28.06 -7.16 14.98
N GLY A 404 -29.08 -6.54 14.37
CA GLY A 404 -29.90 -5.52 15.05
C GLY A 404 -29.13 -4.24 15.38
N CYS A 405 -28.13 -3.88 14.55
CA CYS A 405 -27.29 -2.74 14.80
C CYS A 405 -28.15 -1.45 14.92
N PRO A 406 -27.98 -0.70 16.02
CA PRO A 406 -28.74 0.52 16.31
C PRO A 406 -28.53 1.58 15.22
N LYS A 407 -29.58 2.32 14.87
CA LYS A 407 -29.46 3.44 13.92
C LYS A 407 -29.16 4.76 14.61
N TYR A 408 -29.62 4.90 15.84
CA TYR A 408 -29.54 6.14 16.62
C TYR A 408 -28.70 5.94 17.89
N GLN A 409 -28.08 7.02 18.36
CA GLN A 409 -27.12 6.97 19.46
C GLN A 409 -27.76 6.46 20.78
N ASN A 410 -28.99 6.86 21.08
CA ASN A 410 -29.74 6.44 22.27
C ASN A 410 -29.95 4.91 22.31
N GLU A 411 -30.27 4.30 21.17
CA GLU A 411 -30.39 2.84 21.04
C GLU A 411 -29.01 2.17 21.15
N ALA A 412 -27.98 2.80 20.59
CA ALA A 412 -26.65 2.22 20.51
C ALA A 412 -25.97 2.05 21.86
N VAL A 413 -26.16 2.98 22.77
CA VAL A 413 -25.62 2.86 24.13
C VAL A 413 -26.18 1.62 24.82
N MET A 414 -27.48 1.33 24.68
CA MET A 414 -28.10 0.16 25.29
C MET A 414 -27.68 -1.14 24.58
N TYR A 415 -27.64 -1.11 23.25
CA TYR A 415 -27.17 -2.24 22.44
C TYR A 415 -25.75 -2.68 22.87
N TRP A 416 -24.80 -1.76 22.90
CA TRP A 416 -23.40 -2.07 23.24
C TRP A 416 -23.19 -2.37 24.73
N LYS A 417 -24.04 -1.85 25.63
CA LYS A 417 -24.04 -2.25 27.06
C LYS A 417 -24.30 -3.74 27.23
N ASN A 418 -25.16 -4.33 26.39
CA ASN A 418 -25.47 -5.76 26.42
C ASN A 418 -24.35 -6.65 25.86
N ARG A 419 -23.25 -6.06 25.38
CA ARG A 419 -22.08 -6.76 24.81
C ARG A 419 -22.46 -7.86 23.82
N PRO A 420 -23.17 -7.52 22.73
CA PRO A 420 -23.55 -8.49 21.72
C PRO A 420 -22.29 -9.13 21.13
N SER A 421 -22.31 -10.45 20.99
CA SER A 421 -21.27 -11.16 20.24
C SER A 421 -21.51 -10.94 18.76
N ALA A 422 -20.42 -10.86 17.99
CA ALA A 422 -20.54 -11.07 16.56
C ALA A 422 -20.99 -12.51 16.28
N ASP A 423 -21.69 -12.72 15.17
CA ASP A 423 -22.18 -14.03 14.78
C ASP A 423 -21.08 -14.85 14.08
N TRP A 424 -20.17 -15.42 14.86
CA TRP A 424 -19.05 -16.21 14.34
C TRP A 424 -19.49 -17.51 13.63
N SER A 425 -20.73 -17.96 13.84
CA SER A 425 -21.28 -19.13 13.15
C SER A 425 -21.45 -18.93 11.65
N GLN A 426 -21.39 -17.68 11.17
CA GLN A 426 -21.46 -17.35 9.75
C GLN A 426 -20.14 -17.59 9.01
N PHE A 427 -19.05 -17.90 9.70
CA PHE A 427 -17.79 -18.24 9.05
C PHE A 427 -17.97 -19.52 8.23
N PRO A 428 -17.75 -19.48 6.90
CA PRO A 428 -17.83 -20.69 6.09
C PRO A 428 -16.70 -21.66 6.47
N PRO A 429 -16.84 -22.98 6.18
CA PRO A 429 -15.84 -23.99 6.53
C PRO A 429 -14.42 -23.77 5.97
N GLY A 430 -14.23 -22.83 5.04
CA GLY A 430 -12.93 -22.50 4.44
C GLY A 430 -12.20 -21.30 5.07
N VAL A 431 -12.73 -20.73 6.15
CA VAL A 431 -12.05 -19.64 6.89
C VAL A 431 -10.91 -20.23 7.73
N SER A 432 -9.71 -19.69 7.59
CA SER A 432 -8.53 -20.10 8.36
C SER A 432 -8.57 -19.59 9.80
N ASP A 433 -7.88 -20.30 10.70
CA ASP A 433 -7.69 -19.85 12.08
C ASP A 433 -6.96 -18.50 12.13
N GLU A 434 -6.04 -18.25 11.19
CA GLU A 434 -5.31 -16.99 11.09
C GLU A 434 -6.23 -15.81 10.75
N SER A 435 -7.12 -15.96 9.77
CA SER A 435 -8.05 -14.90 9.35
C SER A 435 -9.13 -14.66 10.42
N ALA A 436 -9.66 -15.74 11.00
CA ALA A 436 -10.59 -15.70 12.11
C ALA A 436 -9.99 -15.00 13.34
N SER A 437 -8.77 -15.38 13.74
CA SER A 437 -8.06 -14.78 14.88
C SER A 437 -7.82 -13.28 14.70
N LEU A 438 -7.38 -12.87 13.51
CA LEU A 438 -7.26 -11.43 13.21
C LEU A 438 -8.62 -10.73 13.32
N CYS A 439 -9.67 -11.29 12.74
CA CYS A 439 -11.02 -10.74 12.80
C CYS A 439 -11.53 -10.59 14.24
N HIS A 440 -11.36 -11.61 15.08
CA HIS A 440 -11.70 -11.57 16.51
C HIS A 440 -10.96 -10.46 17.27
N THR A 441 -9.66 -10.32 17.05
CA THR A 441 -8.86 -9.28 17.74
C THR A 441 -9.25 -7.86 17.30
N MET A 442 -9.56 -7.66 16.02
CA MET A 442 -10.04 -6.37 15.50
C MET A 442 -11.44 -6.00 16.02
N LEU A 443 -12.33 -6.98 16.18
CA LEU A 443 -13.70 -6.80 16.69
C LEU A 443 -13.82 -6.88 18.22
N SER A 444 -12.70 -6.80 18.95
CA SER A 444 -12.71 -6.77 20.40
C SER A 444 -13.47 -5.56 20.93
N PHE A 445 -14.46 -5.81 21.80
CA PHE A 445 -15.31 -4.77 22.40
C PHE A 445 -14.46 -3.70 23.09
N GLN A 446 -13.50 -4.12 23.93
CA GLN A 446 -12.60 -3.21 24.61
C GLN A 446 -11.55 -2.65 23.64
N ARG A 447 -11.63 -1.35 23.35
CA ARG A 447 -10.66 -0.62 22.52
C ARG A 447 -9.20 -0.90 22.86
N ARG A 448 -8.85 -1.03 24.15
CA ARG A 448 -7.47 -1.27 24.58
C ARG A 448 -6.92 -2.62 24.13
N GLN A 449 -7.78 -3.64 24.01
CA GLN A 449 -7.42 -4.99 23.59
C GLN A 449 -7.25 -5.10 22.08
N ARG A 450 -7.85 -4.19 21.29
CA ARG A 450 -7.64 -4.18 19.84
C ARG A 450 -6.19 -3.87 19.47
N PRO A 451 -5.64 -4.50 18.43
CA PRO A 451 -4.35 -4.12 17.87
C PRO A 451 -4.39 -2.70 17.25
N THR A 452 -3.23 -2.11 17.02
CA THR A 452 -3.07 -0.96 16.11
C THR A 452 -2.99 -1.43 14.65
N ALA A 453 -3.15 -0.53 13.67
CA ALA A 453 -2.99 -0.88 12.25
C ALA A 453 -1.65 -1.57 11.95
N THR A 454 -0.56 -1.02 12.51
CA THR A 454 0.79 -1.60 12.39
C THR A 454 0.90 -2.98 13.01
N GLN A 455 0.22 -3.24 14.13
CA GLN A 455 0.18 -4.56 14.77
C GLN A 455 -0.65 -5.55 13.96
N CYS A 456 -1.78 -5.14 13.39
CA CYS A 456 -2.56 -5.97 12.48
C CYS A 456 -1.72 -6.45 11.29
N LEU A 457 -0.89 -5.57 10.71
CA LEU A 457 0.00 -5.91 9.60
C LEU A 457 1.02 -7.01 9.92
N GLN A 458 1.25 -7.33 11.20
CA GLN A 458 2.12 -8.44 11.63
C GLN A 458 1.36 -9.77 11.76
N ALA A 459 0.03 -9.77 11.61
CA ALA A 459 -0.78 -10.97 11.73
C ALA A 459 -0.41 -11.98 10.63
N PRO A 460 -0.31 -13.29 10.95
CA PRO A 460 0.04 -14.33 9.97
C PRO A 460 -0.81 -14.30 8.71
N PHE A 461 -2.12 -14.04 8.85
CA PHE A 461 -3.06 -13.92 7.72
C PHE A 461 -2.64 -12.86 6.68
N LEU A 462 -2.04 -11.75 7.11
CA LEU A 462 -1.62 -10.64 6.25
C LEU A 462 -0.16 -10.73 5.81
N GLN A 463 0.55 -11.75 6.28
CA GLN A 463 1.86 -12.06 5.73
C GLN A 463 1.66 -12.80 4.41
N PRO A 464 2.52 -12.57 3.39
CA PRO A 464 2.43 -13.30 2.13
C PRO A 464 2.36 -14.81 2.39
N SER A 465 1.44 -15.54 1.77
CA SER A 465 1.29 -16.98 2.00
C SER A 465 2.11 -17.74 0.96
N PHE A 466 3.32 -18.19 1.29
CA PHE A 466 4.02 -19.19 0.49
C PHE A 466 3.78 -20.57 1.11
N GLY A 467 2.72 -21.23 0.66
CA GLY A 467 2.37 -22.56 1.14
C GLY A 467 1.22 -23.14 0.35
N GLU A 468 1.51 -23.71 -0.82
CA GLU A 468 0.79 -24.86 -1.41
C GLU A 468 1.46 -25.34 -2.71
N LEU A 469 2.78 -25.61 -2.65
CA LEU A 469 3.43 -26.51 -3.60
C LEU A 469 4.45 -27.35 -2.80
N GLY A 470 3.97 -28.47 -2.28
CA GLY A 470 4.77 -29.61 -1.80
C GLY A 470 5.55 -29.42 -0.50
N ALA A 471 5.06 -30.02 0.59
CA ALA A 471 5.93 -30.51 1.67
C ALA A 471 6.66 -31.79 1.17
N PRO A 472 7.91 -32.09 1.56
CA PRO A 472 8.34 -32.07 2.96
C PRO A 472 9.68 -31.35 3.28
N ASP A 473 9.80 -31.11 4.59
CA ASP A 473 10.97 -30.87 5.45
C ASP A 473 11.49 -29.46 5.81
N THR A 474 11.35 -29.19 7.12
CA THR A 474 11.96 -28.18 8.02
C THR A 474 11.47 -26.72 7.94
N ALA A 475 10.23 -26.51 8.40
CA ALA A 475 9.57 -25.22 8.63
C ALA A 475 10.28 -24.19 9.57
N PRO A 476 11.11 -24.56 10.58
CA PRO A 476 11.68 -23.56 11.50
C PRO A 476 12.80 -22.70 10.88
N ALA A 477 13.63 -23.27 10.00
CA ALA A 477 14.79 -22.57 9.42
C ALA A 477 14.39 -21.55 8.34
N ARG A 478 13.28 -21.82 7.63
CA ARG A 478 12.72 -20.93 6.58
C ARG A 478 12.07 -19.69 7.21
N ALA A 479 11.33 -19.84 8.31
CA ALA A 479 10.70 -18.71 9.01
C ALA A 479 11.73 -17.71 9.60
N LEU A 480 12.88 -18.22 10.07
CA LEU A 480 13.96 -17.39 10.61
C LEU A 480 14.68 -16.59 9.51
N LYS A 481 15.00 -17.23 8.37
CA LYS A 481 15.57 -16.56 7.17
C LYS A 481 14.60 -15.55 6.55
N ARG A 482 13.29 -15.81 6.64
CA ARG A 482 12.21 -14.95 6.15
C ARG A 482 12.00 -13.69 6.99
N LYS A 483 12.02 -13.81 8.33
CA LYS A 483 12.04 -12.66 9.25
C LYS A 483 13.32 -11.84 9.09
N GLN A 484 14.45 -12.49 8.78
CA GLN A 484 15.71 -11.81 8.43
C GLN A 484 15.65 -11.10 7.08
N LEU A 485 14.95 -11.63 6.08
CA LEU A 485 14.77 -11.00 4.75
C LEU A 485 13.90 -9.74 4.83
N ILE A 486 12.73 -9.83 5.50
CA ILE A 486 11.85 -8.67 5.73
C ILE A 486 12.56 -7.64 6.61
N ARG A 487 13.30 -8.06 7.63
CA ARG A 487 14.18 -7.15 8.37
C ARG A 487 15.25 -6.55 7.48
N SER A 488 15.94 -7.31 6.62
CA SER A 488 17.01 -6.77 5.75
C SER A 488 16.50 -5.77 4.71
N LEU A 489 15.26 -5.93 4.25
CA LEU A 489 14.58 -4.99 3.35
C LEU A 489 14.01 -3.78 4.11
N ALA A 490 13.63 -3.96 5.38
CA ALA A 490 13.16 -2.90 6.27
C ALA A 490 14.28 -2.17 7.03
N THR A 491 15.51 -2.70 7.04
CA THR A 491 16.71 -2.12 7.67
C THR A 491 17.61 -1.42 6.65
N ALA A 492 17.05 -0.94 5.53
CA ALA A 492 17.67 0.21 4.87
C ALA A 492 17.83 1.30 5.96
N PRO A 493 19.06 1.78 6.22
CA PRO A 493 19.36 2.54 7.42
C PRO A 493 18.48 3.79 7.49
N GLN A 494 18.02 4.08 8.71
CA GLN A 494 17.21 5.24 9.09
C GLN A 494 17.54 6.49 8.25
N ARG A 495 16.57 6.95 7.45
CA ARG A 495 16.57 8.31 6.90
C ARG A 495 15.21 8.97 7.03
N SER A 496 14.73 9.03 8.26
CA SER A 496 14.03 10.21 8.74
C SER A 496 15.00 11.01 9.61
N LEU A 497 15.79 11.87 8.97
CA LEU A 497 16.44 13.00 9.64
C LEU A 497 15.62 14.26 9.32
N LEU A 498 14.36 14.27 9.74
CA LEU A 498 13.54 15.47 9.82
C LEU A 498 12.74 15.47 11.13
N TYR A 499 13.43 15.27 12.24
CA TYR A 499 13.00 15.69 13.59
C TYR A 499 14.25 15.88 14.46
N LYS A 500 14.97 16.97 14.21
CA LYS A 500 15.86 17.62 15.18
C LYS A 500 15.78 19.13 14.95
N SER A 501 14.75 19.73 15.52
CA SER A 501 14.67 21.07 16.12
C SER A 501 13.20 21.43 16.27
#